data_AF-A0A7V1MI47-F1
#
_entry.id   AF-A0A7V1MI47-F1
#
_cell.length_a   1.000
_cell.length_b   1.000
_cell.length_c   1.000
_cell.angle_alpha   90.00
_cell.angle_beta   90.00
_cell.angle_gamma   90.00
#
_symmetry.space_group_name_H-M   'P 1'
#
loop_
_entity.id
_entity.type
_entity.pdbx_description
1 polymer ?
#
loop_
_entity_poly.entity_id
_entity_poly.type
_entity_poly.pdbx_seq_one_letter_code
_entity_poly.pdbx_strand_id
1 'polypeptide(L)'
;MVSGFTFLAAHRVRSSFAQARTPNRPLAIASANRITLPDGTVYYNGIRATERAFQLMRAGSDPLDAVIAGVNIVEDDPNDMSVGYGGLPNEEGEVELDASVMHGPTGRCGAVAALRYIK
;
A
#
# COMPACT_ATOMS: atom_id res chain seq x y z
N MET A 1 -4.72 35.96 52.72
CA MET A 1 -5.21 34.56 52.70
C MET A 1 -6.25 34.46 51.59
N VAL A 2 -5.91 33.95 50.38
CA VAL A 2 -6.23 32.61 49.82
C VAL A 2 -7.71 32.24 49.99
N SER A 3 -8.53 31.80 49.02
CA SER A 3 -8.39 31.18 47.67
C SER A 3 -9.71 31.48 46.91
N GLY A 4 -9.83 31.59 45.58
CA GLY A 4 -9.31 30.73 44.51
C GLY A 4 -10.35 29.66 44.12
N PHE A 5 -11.11 29.86 43.04
CA PHE A 5 -11.70 28.80 42.19
C PHE A 5 -12.14 29.40 40.84
N THR A 6 -11.18 29.54 39.94
CA THR A 6 -11.43 29.78 38.51
C THR A 6 -11.71 28.44 37.85
N PHE A 7 -12.88 28.27 37.22
CA PHE A 7 -13.16 27.14 36.34
C PHE A 7 -12.22 27.23 35.13
N LEU A 8 -11.26 26.30 35.05
CA LEU A 8 -10.41 26.11 33.89
C LEU A 8 -11.26 25.57 32.75
N ALA A 9 -11.61 26.42 31.78
CA ALA A 9 -12.20 25.99 30.52
C ALA A 9 -11.21 25.03 29.83
N ALA A 10 -11.64 23.78 29.64
CA ALA A 10 -10.88 22.77 28.92
C ALA A 10 -10.46 23.33 27.56
N HIS A 11 -9.16 23.51 27.38
CA HIS A 11 -8.57 23.91 26.12
C HIS A 11 -8.80 22.77 25.14
N ARG A 12 -9.86 22.90 24.33
CA ARG A 12 -10.09 22.07 23.16
C ARG A 12 -8.92 22.36 22.23
N VAL A 13 -7.92 21.48 22.22
CA VAL A 13 -6.90 21.45 21.17
C VAL A 13 -7.66 21.20 19.87
N ARG A 14 -8.02 22.30 19.19
CA ARG A 14 -8.39 22.23 17.78
C ARG A 14 -7.12 21.79 17.08
N SER A 15 -7.08 20.54 16.64
CA SER A 15 -6.07 20.07 15.71
C SER A 15 -6.25 20.87 14.42
N SER A 16 -5.57 22.01 14.33
CA SER A 16 -5.44 22.79 13.09
C SER A 16 -4.41 22.11 12.18
N PHE A 17 -4.73 20.87 11.80
CA PHE A 17 -4.19 20.20 10.62
C PHE A 17 -5.34 19.98 9.64
N ALA A 18 -6.10 21.03 9.37
CA ALA A 18 -6.82 21.10 8.10
C ALA A 18 -5.76 21.45 7.05
N GLN A 19 -4.99 20.43 6.62
CA GLN A 19 -4.16 20.52 5.44
C GLN A 19 -5.10 21.01 4.32
N ALA A 20 -4.80 22.15 3.71
CA ALA A 20 -5.50 22.59 2.52
C ALA A 20 -5.48 21.42 1.54
N ARG A 21 -6.65 20.86 1.18
CA ARG A 21 -6.75 19.79 0.19
C ARG A 21 -6.22 20.38 -1.11
N THR A 22 -4.98 20.07 -1.44
CA THR A 22 -4.44 20.26 -2.78
C THR A 22 -5.48 19.72 -3.77
N PRO A 23 -5.70 20.37 -4.92
CA PRO A 23 -6.60 19.82 -5.94
C PRO A 23 -6.26 18.35 -6.14
N ASN A 24 -7.28 17.49 -6.21
CA ASN A 24 -7.22 16.02 -6.19
C ASN A 24 -6.34 15.49 -7.33
N ARG A 25 -5.02 15.59 -7.18
CA ARG A 25 -4.02 15.06 -8.10
C ARG A 25 -3.64 13.72 -7.51
N PRO A 26 -4.15 12.60 -8.07
CA PRO A 26 -3.75 11.30 -7.57
C PRO A 26 -2.24 11.15 -7.70
N LEU A 27 -1.63 10.47 -6.74
CA LEU A 27 -0.23 10.11 -6.76
C LEU A 27 -0.15 8.64 -6.40
N ALA A 28 0.51 7.85 -7.24
CA ALA A 28 0.86 6.48 -6.94
C ALA A 28 2.39 6.42 -6.86
N ILE A 29 2.89 5.67 -5.88
CA ILE A 29 4.32 5.38 -5.71
C ILE A 29 4.45 3.90 -5.38
N ALA A 30 5.52 3.27 -5.86
CA ALA A 30 5.88 1.89 -5.54
C ALA A 30 7.38 1.80 -5.32
N SER A 31 7.82 0.74 -4.63
CA SER A 31 9.24 0.42 -4.53
C SER A 31 9.82 0.17 -5.92
N ALA A 32 11.08 0.56 -6.14
CA ALA A 32 11.81 0.35 -7.38
C ALA A 32 12.39 -1.07 -7.48
N ASN A 33 11.71 -2.09 -6.92
CA ASN A 33 12.20 -3.47 -6.90
C ASN A 33 12.51 -3.91 -8.33
N ARG A 34 13.78 -4.22 -8.56
CA ARG A 34 14.32 -4.62 -9.86
C ARG A 34 14.67 -6.08 -9.79
N ILE A 35 14.06 -6.88 -10.66
CA ILE A 35 14.41 -8.28 -10.83
C ILE A 35 15.23 -8.41 -12.12
N THR A 36 16.41 -9.03 -12.01
CA THR A 36 17.25 -9.37 -13.17
C THR A 36 17.31 -10.88 -13.28
N LEU A 37 16.85 -11.41 -14.41
CA LEU A 37 16.90 -12.84 -14.70
C LEU A 37 18.30 -13.26 -15.18
N PRO A 38 18.64 -14.57 -15.14
CA PRO A 38 19.94 -15.07 -15.57
C PRO A 38 20.31 -14.76 -17.03
N ASP A 39 19.31 -14.56 -17.89
CA ASP A 39 19.48 -14.18 -19.31
C ASP A 39 19.77 -12.68 -19.52
N GLY A 40 19.80 -11.90 -18.43
CA GLY A 40 20.01 -10.45 -18.45
C GLY A 40 18.73 -9.64 -18.62
N THR A 41 17.56 -10.27 -18.75
CA THR A 41 16.27 -9.58 -18.84
C THR A 41 15.96 -8.89 -17.51
N VAL A 42 15.50 -7.64 -17.56
CA VAL A 42 15.19 -6.84 -16.37
C VAL A 42 13.69 -6.54 -16.29
N TYR A 43 13.08 -6.90 -15.17
CA TYR A 43 11.68 -6.65 -14.86
C TYR A 43 11.55 -5.52 -13.82
N TYR A 44 10.65 -4.58 -14.12
CA TYR A 44 10.31 -3.43 -13.27
C TYR A 44 8.79 -3.31 -13.12
N ASN A 45 8.19 -4.27 -12.41
CA ASN A 45 6.74 -4.31 -12.27
C ASN A 45 6.17 -3.17 -11.42
N GLY A 46 6.98 -2.56 -10.54
CA GLY A 46 6.59 -1.39 -9.76
C GLY A 46 6.11 -0.20 -10.62
N ILE A 47 6.67 0.00 -11.82
CA ILE A 47 6.23 1.06 -12.74
C ILE A 47 4.84 0.73 -13.30
N ARG A 48 4.61 -0.51 -13.73
CA ARG A 48 3.32 -0.97 -14.27
C ARG A 48 2.22 -0.94 -13.20
N ALA A 49 2.55 -1.36 -11.98
CA ALA A 49 1.66 -1.28 -10.82
C ALA A 49 1.26 0.17 -10.52
N THR A 50 2.25 1.07 -10.49
CA THR A 50 2.04 2.50 -10.24
C THR A 50 1.17 3.13 -11.32
N GLU A 51 1.44 2.84 -12.60
CA GLU A 51 0.67 3.33 -13.73
C GLU A 51 -0.79 2.87 -13.65
N ARG A 52 -1.02 1.59 -13.36
CA ARG A 52 -2.37 1.03 -13.22
C ARG A 52 -3.14 1.70 -12.08
N ALA A 53 -2.53 1.82 -10.91
CA ALA A 53 -3.16 2.45 -9.75
C ALA A 53 -3.48 3.94 -10.03
N PHE A 54 -2.56 4.66 -10.66
CA PHE A 54 -2.76 6.06 -11.03
C PHE A 54 -3.93 6.25 -12.00
N GLN A 55 -4.03 5.39 -13.03
CA GLN A 55 -5.14 5.44 -13.99
C GLN A 55 -6.50 5.24 -13.32
N LEU A 56 -6.61 4.27 -12.39
CA LEU A 56 -7.85 3.99 -11.66
C LEU A 56 -8.23 5.14 -10.73
N MET A 57 -7.28 5.68 -9.96
CA MET A 57 -7.56 6.85 -9.11
C MET A 57 -7.98 8.06 -9.94
N ARG A 58 -7.38 8.27 -11.12
CA ARG A 58 -7.77 9.36 -12.04
C ARG A 58 -9.20 9.16 -12.58
N ALA A 59 -9.63 7.91 -12.75
CA ALA A 59 -11.01 7.57 -13.13
C ALA A 59 -12.02 7.69 -11.97
N GLY A 60 -11.57 8.01 -10.76
CA GLY A 60 -12.42 8.18 -9.58
C GLY A 60 -12.67 6.90 -8.80
N SER A 61 -11.92 5.82 -9.07
CA SER A 61 -11.94 4.61 -8.23
C SER A 61 -11.43 4.88 -6.82
N ASP A 62 -11.84 4.05 -5.87
CA ASP A 62 -11.32 4.10 -4.51
C ASP A 62 -9.80 3.85 -4.51
N PRO A 63 -9.02 4.59 -3.70
CA PRO A 63 -7.57 4.39 -3.62
C PRO A 63 -7.18 2.96 -3.23
N LEU A 64 -7.96 2.29 -2.38
CA LEU A 64 -7.71 0.91 -1.98
C LEU A 64 -7.80 -0.03 -3.19
N ASP A 65 -8.91 0.06 -3.93
CA ASP A 65 -9.12 -0.78 -5.11
C ASP A 65 -8.06 -0.51 -6.19
N ALA A 66 -7.66 0.75 -6.33
CA ALA A 66 -6.62 1.15 -7.28
C ALA A 66 -5.25 0.54 -6.95
N VAL A 67 -4.82 0.57 -5.68
CA VAL A 67 -3.53 -0.02 -5.29
C VAL A 67 -3.55 -1.54 -5.38
N ILE A 68 -4.66 -2.19 -5.00
CA ILE A 68 -4.82 -3.66 -5.14
C ILE A 68 -4.67 -4.05 -6.61
N ALA A 69 -5.40 -3.40 -7.52
CA ALA A 69 -5.30 -3.69 -8.94
C ALA A 69 -3.90 -3.45 -9.53
N GLY A 70 -3.11 -2.54 -8.95
CA GLY A 70 -1.72 -2.32 -9.32
C GLY A 70 -0.80 -3.44 -8.82
N VAL A 71 -0.91 -3.80 -7.54
CA VAL A 71 -0.08 -4.84 -6.89
C VAL A 71 -0.31 -6.21 -7.51
N ASN A 72 -1.54 -6.54 -7.91
CA ASN A 72 -1.86 -7.80 -8.59
C ASN A 72 -1.01 -8.01 -9.87
N ILE A 73 -0.58 -6.94 -10.56
CA ILE A 73 0.31 -7.08 -11.74
C ILE A 73 1.66 -7.67 -11.33
N VAL A 74 2.17 -7.31 -10.16
CA VAL A 74 3.43 -7.82 -9.60
C VAL A 74 3.24 -9.25 -9.14
N GLU A 75 2.17 -9.52 -8.38
CA GLU A 75 1.87 -10.84 -7.82
C GLU A 75 1.57 -11.90 -8.90
N ASP A 76 1.05 -11.48 -10.04
CA ASP A 76 0.71 -12.36 -11.15
C ASP A 76 1.87 -12.66 -12.10
N ASP A 77 2.99 -11.93 -12.02
CA ASP A 77 4.12 -12.11 -12.92
C ASP A 77 5.02 -13.26 -12.45
N PRO A 78 5.10 -14.39 -13.18
CA PRO A 78 5.98 -15.50 -12.82
C PRO A 78 7.48 -15.13 -12.85
N ASN A 79 7.84 -14.04 -13.53
CA ASN A 79 9.23 -13.59 -13.58
C ASN A 79 9.60 -12.72 -12.38
N ASP A 80 8.63 -12.27 -11.58
CA ASP A 80 8.90 -11.55 -10.35
C ASP A 80 9.16 -12.54 -9.20
N MET A 81 10.44 -12.77 -8.93
CA MET A 81 10.83 -13.74 -7.91
C MET A 81 10.68 -13.23 -6.46
N SER A 82 10.17 -12.01 -6.27
CA SER A 82 10.10 -11.38 -4.95
C SER A 82 8.72 -11.37 -4.32
N VAL A 83 7.64 -11.50 -5.10
CA VAL A 83 6.27 -11.38 -4.61
C VAL A 83 5.33 -12.32 -5.39
N GLY A 84 4.33 -12.88 -4.72
CA GLY A 84 3.24 -13.60 -5.37
C GLY A 84 3.67 -14.90 -6.05
N TYR A 85 3.19 -15.13 -7.26
CA TYR A 85 3.32 -16.40 -7.98
C TYR A 85 4.77 -16.82 -8.25
N GLY A 86 5.66 -15.86 -8.51
CA GLY A 86 7.09 -16.12 -8.71
C GLY A 86 7.90 -16.19 -7.41
N GLY A 87 7.29 -15.92 -6.25
CA GLY A 87 7.98 -15.81 -4.97
C GLY A 87 8.85 -17.03 -4.63
N LEU A 88 10.04 -16.77 -4.10
CA LEU A 88 10.95 -17.83 -3.68
C LEU A 88 10.34 -18.68 -2.54
N PRO A 89 10.51 -20.01 -2.57
CA PRO A 89 9.97 -20.88 -1.53
C PRO A 89 10.77 -20.79 -0.21
N ASN A 90 10.15 -21.27 0.85
CA ASN A 90 10.77 -21.48 2.16
C ASN A 90 11.74 -22.69 2.14
N GLU A 91 12.31 -23.03 3.30
CA GLU A 91 13.27 -24.14 3.43
C GLU A 91 12.70 -25.53 3.12
N GLU A 92 11.38 -25.69 3.20
CA GLU A 92 10.67 -26.92 2.87
C GLU A 92 10.31 -26.99 1.36
N GLY A 93 10.64 -25.95 0.59
CA GLY A 93 10.30 -25.86 -0.83
C GLY A 93 8.86 -25.37 -1.09
N GLU A 94 8.17 -24.88 -0.08
CA GLU A 94 6.80 -24.37 -0.19
C GLU A 94 6.78 -22.85 -0.33
N VAL A 95 5.94 -22.33 -1.24
CA VAL A 95 5.75 -20.88 -1.40
C VAL A 95 4.75 -20.39 -0.37
N GLU A 96 5.20 -19.50 0.51
CA GLU A 96 4.42 -18.87 1.56
C GLU A 96 4.46 -17.36 1.39
N LEU A 97 3.27 -16.73 1.40
CA LEU A 97 3.11 -15.33 1.06
C LEU A 97 2.52 -14.53 2.23
N ASP A 98 3.07 -13.32 2.39
CA ASP A 98 2.62 -12.32 3.33
C ASP A 98 2.13 -11.09 2.57
N ALA A 99 0.96 -10.57 2.94
CA ALA A 99 0.41 -9.36 2.35
C ALA A 99 -0.34 -8.53 3.39
N SER A 100 -0.32 -7.21 3.23
CA SER A 100 -1.09 -6.30 4.08
C SER A 100 -1.54 -5.07 3.31
N VAL A 101 -2.67 -4.50 3.72
CA VAL A 101 -3.25 -3.32 3.08
C VAL A 101 -3.99 -2.44 4.08
N MET A 102 -4.01 -1.14 3.82
CA MET A 102 -4.72 -0.15 4.63
C MET A 102 -5.48 0.83 3.75
N HIS A 103 -6.76 1.04 4.06
CA HIS A 103 -7.58 2.08 3.47
C HIS A 103 -7.47 3.37 4.28
N GLY A 104 -6.75 4.35 3.73
CA GLY A 104 -6.49 5.64 4.40
C GLY A 104 -7.75 6.38 4.87
N PRO A 105 -8.77 6.61 4.01
CA PRO A 105 -9.97 7.33 4.38
C PRO A 105 -10.76 6.75 5.56
N THR A 106 -10.87 5.43 5.68
CA THR A 106 -11.62 4.79 6.79
C THR A 106 -10.73 4.26 7.92
N GLY A 107 -9.41 4.24 7.73
CA GLY A 107 -8.47 3.62 8.68
C GLY A 107 -8.62 2.10 8.83
N ARG A 108 -9.33 1.43 7.90
CA ARG A 108 -9.51 -0.02 7.94
C ARG A 108 -8.26 -0.68 7.36
N CYS A 109 -7.83 -1.80 7.93
CA CYS A 109 -6.69 -2.57 7.46
C CYS A 109 -6.95 -4.07 7.56
N GLY A 110 -6.14 -4.83 6.83
CA GLY A 110 -6.14 -6.28 6.86
C GLY A 110 -4.76 -6.80 6.48
N ALA A 111 -4.41 -7.97 6.98
CA ALA A 111 -3.15 -8.63 6.69
C ALA A 111 -3.34 -10.14 6.74
N VAL A 112 -2.48 -10.84 6.02
CA VAL A 112 -2.36 -12.28 5.98
C VAL A 112 -0.89 -12.65 6.01
N ALA A 113 -0.58 -13.81 6.57
CA ALA A 113 0.79 -14.31 6.67
C ALA A 113 0.83 -15.82 6.48
N ALA A 114 1.96 -16.30 5.93
CA ALA A 114 2.21 -17.71 5.62
C ALA A 114 1.07 -18.38 4.81
N LEU A 115 0.43 -17.62 3.91
CA LEU A 115 -0.62 -18.17 3.06
C LEU A 115 -0.03 -18.97 1.91
N ARG A 116 -0.74 -20.05 1.57
CA ARG A 116 -0.41 -20.95 0.48
C ARG A 116 -1.60 -21.09 -0.46
N TYR A 117 -1.33 -21.29 -1.74
CA TYR A 117 -2.32 -21.64 -2.77
C TYR A 117 -3.47 -20.63 -2.97
N ILE A 118 -3.20 -19.33 -2.84
CA ILE A 118 -4.16 -18.24 -3.09
C ILE A 118 -3.69 -17.38 -4.26
N LYS A 119 -4.66 -16.93 -5.09
CA LYS A 119 -4.48 -16.00 -6.20
C LYS A 119 -5.61 -14.97 -6.18
#